data_AF-A0A195ED45-F1
#
_entry.id   AF-A0A195ED45-F1
#
_cell.length_a   1.000
_cell.length_b   1.000
_cell.length_c   1.000
_cell.angle_alpha   90.00
_cell.angle_beta   90.00
_cell.angle_gamma   90.00
#
_symmetry.space_group_name_H-M   'P 1'
#
loop_
_entity.id
_entity.type
_entity.pdbx_description
1 polymer ?
#
loop_
_entity_poly.entity_id
_entity_poly.type
_entity_poly.pdbx_seq_one_letter_code
_entity_poly.pdbx_strand_id
1 'polypeptide(L)'
;MNYKSLAAHNAACNEIYRQFQDCEAEHPYRRFVGYCEHIHQAMIKCIKEQIKSVRIVYTLVYASKYFQQSNMNLESEIDEPKTKRLKSENDYGKRSCAKEEDNMQENAVKDIADAREISLQEQEEHDELLDSNKEVSAIVDSDKETSAIVDSDDESFTFPPDEDVSDMLDEVQYSGRFPTVTDRYFTPYYKMDAQSLGNDMCIWIHSNRICMLSLAPSHVILQDNKDIQKVDFKVSDKLDRSLNKVSGKSKHGAQPLQTNSNICTILCKDGQTYVIKCYIVGKLVEVNEALSENPQLLKKLPHKGGYLAIILPNIKFLENFKQSVSTLTHNKYIEHIKKKKNKQQ
;
A
#
# COMPACT_ATOMS: atom_id res chain seq x y z
N MET A 1 -20.40 -2.16 -10.01
CA MET A 1 -20.58 -0.69 -10.02
C MET A 1 -22.05 -0.40 -9.75
N ASN A 2 -22.39 0.68 -9.06
CA ASN A 2 -23.79 0.98 -8.73
C ASN A 2 -24.46 1.60 -9.98
N TYR A 3 -25.29 0.85 -10.69
CA TYR A 3 -25.81 1.16 -12.05
C TYR A 3 -26.73 2.39 -12.15
N LYS A 4 -27.02 3.05 -11.03
CA LYS A 4 -27.95 4.20 -10.97
C LYS A 4 -27.38 5.52 -11.50
N SER A 5 -26.12 5.59 -11.96
CA SER A 5 -25.52 6.81 -12.52
C SER A 5 -25.47 6.85 -14.05
N LEU A 6 -26.15 5.94 -14.75
CA LEU A 6 -26.00 5.79 -16.20
C LEU A 6 -26.49 7.01 -17.01
N ALA A 7 -27.43 7.79 -16.45
CA ALA A 7 -27.94 9.02 -17.06
C ALA A 7 -26.89 10.16 -17.17
N ALA A 8 -25.68 9.98 -16.63
CA ALA A 8 -24.58 10.94 -16.70
C ALA A 8 -23.60 10.70 -17.88
N HIS A 9 -23.84 9.70 -18.73
CA HIS A 9 -22.95 9.33 -19.85
C HIS A 9 -23.54 9.65 -21.23
N ASN A 10 -22.66 9.82 -22.22
CA ASN A 10 -22.98 10.15 -23.61
C ASN A 10 -23.92 9.10 -24.25
N ALA A 11 -24.79 9.53 -25.18
CA ALA A 11 -25.73 8.71 -25.92
C ALA A 11 -25.09 7.45 -26.53
N ALA A 12 -23.86 7.56 -27.05
CA ALA A 12 -23.11 6.44 -27.62
C ALA A 12 -22.77 5.34 -26.59
N CYS A 13 -22.38 5.69 -25.36
CA CYS A 13 -22.09 4.66 -24.35
C CYS A 13 -23.37 4.02 -23.80
N ASN A 14 -24.48 4.77 -23.80
CA ASN A 14 -25.78 4.25 -23.39
C ASN A 14 -26.35 3.24 -24.40
N GLU A 15 -25.99 3.35 -25.67
CA GLU A 15 -26.35 2.39 -26.71
C GLU A 15 -25.64 1.05 -26.51
N ILE A 16 -24.32 1.06 -26.29
CA ILE A 16 -23.54 -0.15 -25.98
C ILE A 16 -24.03 -0.80 -24.68
N TYR A 17 -24.44 0.01 -23.70
CA TYR A 17 -25.02 -0.52 -22.46
C TYR A 17 -26.33 -1.27 -22.71
N ARG A 18 -27.23 -0.75 -23.57
CA ARG A 18 -28.47 -1.46 -23.93
C ARG A 18 -28.16 -2.78 -24.63
N GLN A 19 -27.22 -2.77 -25.57
CA GLN A 19 -26.76 -4.00 -26.23
C GLN A 19 -26.21 -5.04 -25.24
N PHE A 20 -25.51 -4.59 -24.19
CA PHE A 20 -25.04 -5.49 -23.14
C PHE A 20 -26.21 -6.08 -22.33
N GLN A 21 -27.21 -5.25 -21.97
CA GLN A 21 -28.41 -5.72 -21.27
C GLN A 21 -29.23 -6.69 -22.12
N ASP A 22 -29.38 -6.42 -23.41
CA ASP A 22 -30.08 -7.28 -24.35
C ASP A 22 -29.35 -8.64 -24.47
N CYS A 23 -28.01 -8.63 -24.57
CA CYS A 23 -27.19 -9.84 -24.59
C CYS A 23 -27.33 -10.67 -23.29
N GLU A 24 -27.34 -10.04 -22.12
CA GLU A 24 -27.55 -10.75 -20.85
C GLU A 24 -28.97 -11.31 -20.70
N ALA A 25 -29.97 -10.62 -21.25
CA ALA A 25 -31.37 -11.05 -21.23
C ALA A 25 -31.62 -12.23 -22.20
N GLU A 26 -31.02 -12.18 -23.39
CA GLU A 26 -31.09 -13.25 -24.39
C GLU A 26 -30.28 -14.50 -23.98
N HIS A 27 -29.25 -14.32 -23.14
CA HIS A 27 -28.36 -15.41 -22.72
C HIS A 27 -28.17 -15.53 -21.21
N PRO A 28 -29.21 -15.94 -20.45
CA PRO A 28 -29.19 -15.99 -18.98
C PRO A 28 -28.08 -16.89 -18.40
N TYR A 29 -27.75 -17.98 -19.11
CA TYR A 29 -26.75 -18.96 -18.67
C TYR A 29 -25.37 -18.71 -19.30
N ARG A 30 -25.30 -18.19 -20.54
CA ARG A 30 -24.01 -17.99 -21.22
C ARG A 30 -23.25 -16.76 -20.72
N ARG A 31 -23.91 -15.85 -19.99
CA ARG A 31 -23.21 -14.76 -19.28
C ARG A 31 -22.17 -15.29 -18.29
N PHE A 32 -22.41 -16.45 -17.67
CA PHE A 32 -21.47 -17.08 -16.73
C PHE A 32 -20.23 -17.68 -17.41
N VAL A 33 -20.29 -17.84 -18.73
CA VAL A 33 -19.19 -18.34 -19.57
C VAL A 33 -18.53 -17.19 -20.34
N GLY A 34 -18.84 -15.93 -20.00
CA GLY A 34 -18.22 -14.75 -20.61
C GLY A 34 -18.71 -14.42 -22.03
N TYR A 35 -19.85 -14.95 -22.46
CA TYR A 35 -20.35 -14.74 -23.83
C TYR A 35 -20.54 -13.26 -24.21
N CYS A 36 -21.06 -12.46 -23.28
CA CYS A 36 -21.26 -11.01 -23.46
C CYS A 36 -20.04 -10.16 -23.05
N GLU A 37 -18.90 -10.77 -22.74
CA GLU A 37 -17.72 -10.06 -22.19
C GLU A 37 -17.13 -9.05 -23.19
N HIS A 38 -17.19 -9.34 -24.48
CA HIS A 38 -16.72 -8.42 -25.53
C HIS A 38 -17.51 -7.11 -25.53
N ILE A 39 -18.83 -7.16 -25.29
CA ILE A 39 -19.69 -5.97 -25.19
C ILE A 39 -19.42 -5.23 -23.88
N HIS A 40 -19.23 -5.98 -22.79
CA HIS A 40 -18.85 -5.42 -21.49
C HIS A 40 -17.53 -4.63 -21.55
N GLN A 41 -16.52 -5.18 -22.24
CA GLN A 41 -15.23 -4.50 -22.45
C GLN A 41 -15.37 -3.25 -23.32
N ALA A 42 -16.17 -3.31 -24.40
CA ALA A 42 -16.46 -2.15 -25.25
C ALA A 42 -17.15 -1.02 -24.46
N MET A 43 -18.11 -1.38 -23.59
CA MET A 43 -18.78 -0.44 -22.70
C MET A 43 -17.80 0.24 -21.74
N ILE A 44 -16.93 -0.53 -21.08
CA ILE A 44 -15.90 0.01 -20.16
C ILE A 44 -14.94 0.95 -20.91
N LYS A 45 -14.53 0.58 -22.13
CA LYS A 45 -13.67 1.41 -22.97
C LYS A 45 -14.33 2.74 -23.29
N CYS A 46 -15.59 2.73 -23.73
CA CYS A 46 -16.38 3.94 -24.01
C CYS A 46 -16.46 4.86 -22.78
N ILE A 47 -16.78 4.31 -21.61
CA ILE A 47 -16.88 5.08 -20.36
C ILE A 47 -15.53 5.71 -19.98
N LYS A 48 -14.42 4.97 -20.12
CA LYS A 48 -13.07 5.49 -19.82
C LYS A 48 -12.68 6.63 -20.76
N GLU A 49 -12.99 6.53 -22.04
CA GLU A 49 -12.73 7.59 -23.02
C GLU A 49 -13.55 8.85 -22.72
N GLN A 50 -14.83 8.70 -22.36
CA GLN A 50 -15.67 9.84 -21.96
C GLN A 50 -15.14 10.55 -20.70
N ILE A 51 -14.71 9.78 -19.69
CA ILE A 51 -14.13 10.36 -18.46
C ILE A 51 -12.84 11.13 -18.78
N LYS A 52 -12.00 10.63 -19.69
CA LYS A 52 -10.80 11.34 -20.14
C LYS A 52 -11.15 12.64 -20.85
N SER A 53 -12.12 12.61 -21.78
CA SER A 53 -12.56 13.80 -22.52
C SER A 53 -13.15 14.87 -21.60
N VAL A 54 -14.06 14.50 -20.69
CA VAL A 54 -14.64 15.44 -19.71
C VAL A 54 -13.56 16.04 -18.82
N ARG A 55 -12.57 15.25 -18.39
CA ARG A 55 -11.45 15.74 -17.58
C ARG A 55 -10.55 16.71 -18.33
N ILE A 56 -10.32 16.50 -19.63
CA ILE A 56 -9.56 17.42 -20.49
C ILE A 56 -10.34 18.73 -20.65
N VAL A 57 -11.64 18.67 -20.99
CA VAL A 57 -12.49 19.87 -21.13
C VAL A 57 -12.52 20.67 -19.82
N TYR A 58 -12.67 20.00 -18.69
CA TYR A 58 -12.66 20.66 -17.38
C TYR A 58 -11.31 21.33 -17.11
N THR A 59 -10.20 20.66 -17.43
CA THR A 59 -8.85 21.25 -17.29
C THR A 59 -8.68 22.49 -18.17
N LEU A 60 -9.13 22.44 -19.42
CA LEU A 60 -9.07 23.57 -20.35
C LEU A 60 -9.95 24.74 -19.89
N VAL A 61 -11.18 24.48 -19.44
CA VAL A 61 -12.08 25.52 -18.91
C VAL A 61 -11.51 26.18 -17.68
N TYR A 62 -10.90 25.41 -16.78
CA TYR A 62 -10.22 25.96 -15.60
C TYR A 62 -9.00 26.77 -16.00
N ALA A 63 -8.16 26.28 -16.90
CA ALA A 63 -6.99 27.01 -17.41
C ALA A 63 -7.41 28.34 -18.07
N SER A 64 -8.48 28.36 -18.87
CA SER A 64 -9.01 29.58 -19.49
C SER A 64 -9.58 30.56 -18.47
N LYS A 65 -10.25 30.09 -17.41
CA LYS A 65 -10.71 30.96 -16.31
C LYS A 65 -9.54 31.58 -15.55
N TYR A 66 -8.50 30.79 -15.26
CA TYR A 66 -7.28 31.31 -14.64
C TYR A 66 -6.57 32.34 -15.52
N PHE A 67 -6.54 32.12 -16.84
CA PHE A 67 -5.94 33.04 -17.80
C PHE A 67 -6.73 34.36 -17.96
N GLN A 68 -8.06 34.30 -17.91
CA GLN A 68 -8.91 35.51 -17.89
C GLN A 68 -8.75 36.30 -16.59
N GLN A 69 -8.59 35.60 -15.46
CA GLN A 69 -8.39 36.24 -14.16
C GLN A 69 -6.99 36.85 -14.01
N SER A 70 -5.97 36.31 -14.68
CA SER A 70 -4.65 36.95 -14.77
C SER A 70 -4.64 38.17 -15.69
N ASN A 71 -5.41 38.19 -16.78
CA ASN A 71 -5.50 39.36 -17.67
C ASN A 71 -6.29 40.53 -17.05
N MET A 72 -7.34 40.23 -16.26
CA MET A 72 -8.05 41.24 -15.45
C MET A 72 -7.17 41.93 -14.39
N ASN A 73 -6.08 41.27 -13.97
CA ASN A 73 -5.13 41.82 -13.00
C ASN A 73 -3.96 42.58 -13.67
N LEU A 74 -3.87 42.59 -15.00
CA LEU A 74 -2.79 43.22 -15.75
C LEU A 74 -3.18 44.59 -16.36
N GLU A 75 -4.49 44.88 -16.45
CA GLU A 75 -5.01 46.15 -16.99
C GLU A 75 -5.18 47.27 -15.94
N SER A 76 -4.77 47.06 -14.68
CA SER A 76 -4.97 48.04 -13.60
C SER A 76 -3.75 48.88 -13.19
N GLU A 77 -2.64 48.86 -13.93
CA GLU A 77 -1.42 49.63 -13.59
C GLU A 77 -0.91 50.51 -14.75
N ILE A 78 -1.61 51.59 -15.12
CA ILE A 78 -1.00 52.77 -15.80
C ILE A 78 -1.63 54.09 -15.29
N ASP A 79 -0.83 54.78 -14.46
CA ASP A 79 -0.67 56.21 -14.12
C ASP A 79 -1.82 57.21 -13.83
N GLU A 80 -1.58 57.99 -12.77
CA GLU A 80 -2.36 59.07 -12.13
C GLU A 80 -2.29 60.43 -12.90
N PRO A 81 -3.14 61.48 -12.65
CA PRO A 81 -2.92 62.31 -11.45
C PRO A 81 -4.15 62.98 -10.78
N LYS A 82 -4.15 62.89 -9.44
CA LYS A 82 -4.54 63.85 -8.38
C LYS A 82 -5.63 64.92 -8.61
N THR A 83 -6.62 64.94 -7.71
CA THR A 83 -6.84 66.04 -6.72
C THR A 83 -7.89 65.73 -5.64
N LYS A 84 -7.50 65.89 -4.35
CA LYS A 84 -8.26 66.32 -3.15
C LYS A 84 -9.51 65.47 -2.77
N ARG A 85 -9.73 64.96 -1.55
CA ARG A 85 -9.67 65.64 -0.25
C ARG A 85 -10.07 64.65 0.90
N LEU A 86 -9.20 64.57 1.91
CA LEU A 86 -9.40 64.32 3.37
C LEU A 86 -10.14 63.08 3.95
N LYS A 87 -9.40 62.44 4.88
CA LYS A 87 -9.75 61.84 6.20
C LYS A 87 -10.45 60.47 6.21
N SER A 88 -10.07 59.47 7.02
CA SER A 88 -9.19 59.41 8.22
C SER A 88 -8.84 57.96 8.59
N GLU A 89 -7.59 57.75 9.05
CA GLU A 89 -7.11 56.95 10.21
C GLU A 89 -7.54 55.46 10.34
N ASN A 90 -6.70 54.46 10.65
CA ASN A 90 -5.31 54.30 11.10
C ASN A 90 -4.93 52.81 10.85
N ASP A 91 -3.80 52.51 10.19
CA ASP A 91 -2.48 52.14 10.78
C ASP A 91 -2.46 50.78 11.51
N TYR A 92 -1.49 49.85 11.42
CA TYR A 92 -0.20 49.64 10.75
C TYR A 92 0.17 48.18 11.17
N GLY A 93 1.03 47.36 10.56
CA GLY A 93 1.97 47.47 9.46
C GLY A 93 2.67 46.10 9.34
N LYS A 94 2.95 45.70 8.10
CA LYS A 94 3.69 44.48 7.72
C LYS A 94 4.94 44.96 6.98
N ARG A 95 6.13 44.48 7.34
CA ARG A 95 7.41 44.84 6.70
C ARG A 95 7.89 43.73 5.76
N SER A 96 7.93 44.06 4.47
CA SER A 96 8.95 43.79 3.41
C SER A 96 9.82 42.52 3.51
N CYS A 97 9.81 41.60 2.52
CA CYS A 97 10.43 41.62 1.17
C CYS A 97 11.83 40.97 1.15
N ALA A 98 12.02 40.00 0.24
CA ALA A 98 13.07 40.02 -0.79
C ALA A 98 12.81 38.92 -1.82
N LYS A 99 12.97 39.26 -3.11
CA LYS A 99 13.00 38.37 -4.27
C LYS A 99 14.43 37.88 -4.50
N GLU A 100 14.59 36.67 -5.03
CA GLU A 100 15.66 36.31 -5.98
C GLU A 100 15.04 35.37 -7.03
N GLU A 101 15.26 35.69 -8.30
CA GLU A 101 14.96 34.85 -9.47
C GLU A 101 16.26 34.16 -9.90
N ASP A 102 16.22 32.87 -10.23
CA ASP A 102 17.16 32.30 -11.19
C ASP A 102 16.63 31.01 -11.87
N ASN A 103 17.22 30.78 -13.04
CA ASN A 103 16.81 30.05 -14.25
C ASN A 103 16.90 28.50 -14.19
N MET A 104 15.87 27.76 -14.64
CA MET A 104 15.98 26.33 -15.05
C MET A 104 14.89 25.95 -16.08
N GLN A 105 15.18 26.14 -17.37
CA GLN A 105 14.50 25.44 -18.47
C GLN A 105 15.57 24.82 -19.37
N GLU A 106 15.93 23.56 -19.12
CA GLU A 106 16.48 22.67 -20.16
C GLU A 106 16.55 21.16 -19.80
N ASN A 107 16.26 20.75 -18.55
CA ASN A 107 16.39 19.32 -18.16
C ASN A 107 15.07 18.51 -18.14
N ALA A 108 13.94 19.05 -18.61
CA ALA A 108 12.65 18.35 -18.55
C ALA A 108 12.30 17.52 -19.81
N VAL A 109 13.11 17.59 -20.87
CA VAL A 109 12.77 17.00 -22.18
C VAL A 109 13.47 15.66 -22.46
N LYS A 110 14.44 15.25 -21.63
CA LYS A 110 15.10 13.93 -21.78
C LYS A 110 14.45 12.79 -21.00
N ASP A 111 13.77 13.07 -19.88
CA ASP A 111 13.17 12.03 -19.03
C ASP A 111 11.81 11.50 -19.53
N ILE A 112 11.26 12.08 -20.60
CA ILE A 112 9.97 11.67 -21.20
C ILE A 112 10.20 10.70 -22.38
N ALA A 113 11.41 10.64 -22.94
CA ALA A 113 11.75 9.70 -24.01
C ALA A 113 12.03 8.29 -23.45
N ASP A 114 12.78 8.18 -22.35
CA ASP A 114 13.13 6.87 -21.75
C ASP A 114 11.93 6.15 -21.12
N ALA A 115 10.93 6.90 -20.65
CA ALA A 115 9.69 6.31 -20.11
C ALA A 115 8.77 5.72 -21.20
N ARG A 116 9.01 6.05 -22.48
CA ARG A 116 8.23 5.55 -23.62
C ARG A 116 8.82 4.27 -24.22
N GLU A 117 10.14 4.06 -24.15
CA GLU A 117 10.77 2.81 -24.58
C GLU A 117 10.51 1.64 -23.62
N ILE A 118 10.36 1.90 -22.32
CA ILE A 118 10.08 0.85 -21.32
C ILE A 118 8.67 0.26 -21.48
N SER A 119 7.72 1.04 -22.02
CA SER A 119 6.34 0.59 -22.23
C SER A 119 6.17 -0.36 -23.43
N LEU A 120 7.17 -0.46 -24.32
CA LEU A 120 7.12 -1.33 -25.51
C LEU A 120 7.80 -2.68 -25.26
N GLN A 121 8.74 -2.79 -24.32
CA GLN A 121 9.37 -4.06 -23.95
C GLN A 121 8.49 -4.92 -23.03
N GLU A 122 7.60 -4.31 -22.23
CA GLU A 122 6.68 -5.05 -21.34
C GLU A 122 5.50 -5.72 -22.08
N GLN A 123 5.37 -5.52 -23.41
CA GLN A 123 4.33 -6.16 -24.23
C GLN A 123 4.81 -7.38 -25.02
N GLU A 124 6.12 -7.65 -25.11
CA GLU A 124 6.64 -8.82 -25.85
C GLU A 124 6.92 -10.03 -24.96
N GLU A 125 7.15 -9.88 -23.65
CA GLU A 125 7.47 -11.02 -22.76
C GLU A 125 6.25 -11.76 -22.17
N HIS A 126 5.02 -11.28 -22.39
CA HIS A 126 3.82 -11.94 -21.83
C HIS A 126 3.18 -12.96 -22.80
N ASP A 127 3.64 -13.06 -24.05
CA ASP A 127 3.07 -13.95 -25.07
C ASP A 127 3.86 -15.26 -25.32
N GLU A 128 5.00 -15.49 -24.64
CA GLU A 128 5.83 -16.71 -24.84
C GLU A 128 5.64 -17.85 -23.81
N LEU A 129 4.75 -17.72 -22.81
CA LEU A 129 4.61 -18.72 -21.73
C LEU A 129 3.28 -19.50 -21.71
N LEU A 130 2.61 -19.60 -22.86
CA LEU A 130 1.39 -20.42 -23.01
C LEU A 130 1.48 -21.60 -23.98
N ASP A 131 2.69 -21.97 -24.43
CA ASP A 131 2.90 -23.11 -25.33
C ASP A 131 3.92 -24.10 -24.74
N SER A 132 3.52 -24.79 -23.68
CA SER A 132 4.17 -26.05 -23.27
C SER A 132 3.29 -26.77 -22.26
N ASN A 133 2.31 -27.52 -22.76
CA ASN A 133 1.87 -28.82 -22.23
C ASN A 133 0.63 -29.33 -22.98
N LYS A 134 0.77 -29.45 -24.30
CA LYS A 134 -0.08 -30.35 -25.07
C LYS A 134 0.85 -31.26 -25.87
N GLU A 135 0.46 -32.52 -25.92
CA GLU A 135 1.03 -33.62 -26.70
C GLU A 135 2.06 -34.51 -26.00
N VAL A 136 1.57 -35.65 -25.51
CA VAL A 136 2.06 -36.95 -25.97
C VAL A 136 0.86 -37.86 -26.30
N SER A 137 0.65 -38.07 -27.61
CA SER A 137 0.12 -39.23 -28.37
C SER A 137 -0.98 -40.13 -27.76
N ALA A 138 -2.19 -40.25 -28.33
CA ALA A 138 -2.60 -40.79 -29.65
C ALA A 138 -2.30 -42.28 -29.86
N ILE A 139 -3.36 -43.08 -30.16
CA ILE A 139 -3.48 -44.13 -31.21
C ILE A 139 -4.85 -44.86 -31.08
N VAL A 140 -5.76 -44.61 -32.07
CA VAL A 140 -6.69 -45.49 -32.85
C VAL A 140 -7.24 -46.82 -32.27
N ASP A 141 -8.44 -47.34 -32.57
CA ASP A 141 -9.29 -47.26 -33.78
C ASP A 141 -10.72 -47.85 -33.56
N SER A 142 -11.64 -47.45 -34.45
CA SER A 142 -12.81 -48.17 -34.99
C SER A 142 -14.12 -48.39 -34.20
N ASP A 143 -15.17 -47.86 -34.81
CA ASP A 143 -16.60 -48.07 -34.59
C ASP A 143 -17.04 -49.53 -34.80
N LYS A 144 -17.70 -50.13 -33.80
CA LYS A 144 -19.04 -50.75 -34.00
C LYS A 144 -19.65 -51.31 -32.73
N GLU A 145 -20.93 -50.99 -32.59
CA GLU A 145 -21.99 -51.73 -31.91
C GLU A 145 -22.09 -51.67 -30.37
N THR A 146 -23.18 -51.02 -29.97
CA THR A 146 -24.09 -51.33 -28.86
C THR A 146 -23.88 -50.67 -27.50
N SER A 147 -24.92 -49.90 -27.12
CA SER A 147 -25.35 -49.47 -25.78
C SER A 147 -24.30 -48.79 -24.89
N ALA A 148 -24.50 -47.48 -24.67
CA ALA A 148 -23.74 -46.67 -23.72
C ALA A 148 -23.74 -47.30 -22.32
N ILE A 149 -22.63 -47.94 -21.99
CA ILE A 149 -22.20 -48.25 -20.63
C ILE A 149 -21.70 -46.92 -20.05
N VAL A 150 -22.32 -46.50 -18.95
CA VAL A 150 -21.78 -45.48 -18.06
C VAL A 150 -20.63 -46.12 -17.28
N ASP A 151 -19.41 -46.02 -17.80
CA ASP A 151 -18.21 -46.25 -16.99
C ASP A 151 -18.04 -45.06 -16.05
N SER A 152 -18.70 -45.17 -14.89
CA SER A 152 -18.53 -44.31 -13.74
C SER A 152 -17.44 -44.92 -12.87
N ASP A 153 -16.18 -44.62 -13.17
CA ASP A 153 -14.99 -45.00 -12.37
C ASP A 153 -14.90 -44.26 -11.00
N ASP A 154 -16.04 -43.94 -10.38
CA ASP A 154 -16.12 -43.21 -9.10
C ASP A 154 -17.05 -43.90 -8.07
N GLU A 155 -17.09 -45.23 -8.08
CA GLU A 155 -17.88 -46.04 -7.14
C GLU A 155 -17.01 -46.78 -6.10
N SER A 156 -15.74 -46.37 -5.89
CA SER A 156 -14.87 -47.03 -4.88
C SER A 156 -14.67 -46.25 -3.59
N PHE A 157 -15.20 -45.03 -3.47
CA PHE A 157 -15.14 -44.29 -2.20
C PHE A 157 -16.44 -44.41 -1.42
N THR A 158 -16.64 -45.56 -0.77
CA THR A 158 -17.64 -45.69 0.29
C THR A 158 -17.22 -44.86 1.49
N PHE A 159 -17.98 -43.82 1.82
CA PHE A 159 -17.81 -43.10 3.07
C PHE A 159 -17.92 -44.09 4.25
N PRO A 160 -17.00 -44.05 5.23
CA PRO A 160 -17.13 -44.85 6.44
C PRO A 160 -18.49 -44.57 7.09
N PRO A 161 -19.17 -45.58 7.65
CA PRO A 161 -20.39 -45.35 8.40
C PRO A 161 -20.13 -44.38 9.56
N ASP A 162 -20.98 -43.37 9.73
CA ASP A 162 -20.90 -42.34 10.79
C ASP A 162 -21.10 -42.89 12.22
N GLU A 163 -21.12 -44.21 12.41
CA GLU A 163 -21.43 -44.87 13.67
C GLU A 163 -20.23 -44.96 14.63
N ASP A 164 -19.00 -44.88 14.12
CA ASP A 164 -17.78 -44.92 14.94
C ASP A 164 -17.16 -43.53 15.11
N VAL A 165 -17.61 -42.83 16.16
CA VAL A 165 -17.03 -41.55 16.58
C VAL A 165 -15.93 -41.73 17.65
N SER A 166 -15.51 -42.97 17.94
CA SER A 166 -14.55 -43.27 19.01
C SER A 166 -13.23 -42.53 18.80
N ASP A 167 -12.75 -42.50 17.56
CA ASP A 167 -11.53 -41.78 17.15
C ASP A 167 -11.62 -40.25 17.35
N MET A 168 -12.83 -39.67 17.37
CA MET A 168 -13.04 -38.25 17.67
C MET A 168 -13.04 -37.94 19.17
N LEU A 169 -13.24 -38.95 20.02
CA LEU A 169 -13.20 -38.83 21.48
C LEU A 169 -11.80 -39.07 22.04
N ASP A 170 -10.87 -39.56 21.22
CA ASP A 170 -9.47 -39.72 21.58
C ASP A 170 -8.81 -38.36 21.81
N GLU A 171 -8.53 -38.06 23.08
CA GLU A 171 -7.73 -36.90 23.45
C GLU A 171 -6.31 -37.06 22.92
N VAL A 172 -6.00 -36.37 21.82
CA VAL A 172 -4.63 -36.24 21.34
C VAL A 172 -3.87 -35.32 22.30
N GLN A 173 -2.99 -35.89 23.12
CA GLN A 173 -2.10 -35.12 23.98
C GLN A 173 -1.08 -34.34 23.14
N TYR A 174 -1.45 -33.12 22.75
CA TYR A 174 -0.53 -32.20 22.09
C TYR A 174 0.38 -31.53 23.14
N SER A 175 1.60 -32.04 23.27
CA SER A 175 2.65 -31.46 24.13
C SER A 175 3.40 -30.29 23.47
N GLY A 176 3.00 -29.89 22.26
CA GLY A 176 3.65 -28.84 21.50
C GLY A 176 3.26 -27.42 21.94
N ARG A 177 4.08 -26.45 21.56
CA ARG A 177 3.73 -25.03 21.67
C ARG A 177 3.00 -24.61 20.40
N PHE A 178 1.76 -24.13 20.53
CA PHE A 178 1.04 -23.55 19.40
C PHE A 178 1.75 -22.27 18.91
N PRO A 179 2.00 -22.14 17.60
CA PRO A 179 2.66 -20.97 17.04
C PRO A 179 1.75 -19.76 17.15
N THR A 180 2.32 -18.61 17.52
CA THR A 180 1.57 -17.36 17.65
C THR A 180 1.21 -16.78 16.28
N VAL A 181 0.33 -15.78 16.23
CA VAL A 181 -0.01 -15.08 14.97
C VAL A 181 1.23 -14.49 14.31
N THR A 182 2.16 -13.96 15.10
CA THR A 182 3.44 -13.45 14.60
C THR A 182 4.29 -14.56 13.99
N ASP A 183 4.35 -15.72 14.63
CA ASP A 183 5.19 -16.83 14.17
C ASP A 183 4.65 -17.46 12.87
N ARG A 184 3.32 -17.45 12.69
CA ARG A 184 2.66 -18.04 11.51
C ARG A 184 2.73 -17.16 10.26
N TYR A 185 2.54 -15.85 10.43
CA TYR A 185 2.29 -14.98 9.28
C TYR A 185 3.33 -13.89 9.06
N PHE A 186 4.23 -13.66 10.01
CA PHE A 186 5.20 -12.58 9.92
C PHE A 186 6.64 -13.09 9.87
N THR A 187 7.40 -12.52 8.93
CA THR A 187 8.84 -12.73 8.82
C THR A 187 9.58 -11.52 9.37
N PRO A 188 10.43 -11.67 10.41
CA PRO A 188 11.18 -10.56 10.98
C PRO A 188 12.44 -10.23 10.17
N TYR A 189 12.64 -8.95 9.93
CA TYR A 189 13.83 -8.34 9.34
C TYR A 189 14.39 -7.29 10.29
N TYR A 190 15.71 -7.21 10.39
CA TYR A 190 16.38 -6.37 11.38
C TYR A 190 17.23 -5.32 10.70
N LYS A 191 17.19 -4.10 11.25
CA LYS A 191 18.10 -3.03 10.87
C LYS A 191 18.92 -2.64 12.09
N MET A 192 20.22 -2.92 12.02
CA MET A 192 21.16 -2.68 13.10
C MET A 192 21.65 -1.24 13.09
N ASP A 193 21.94 -0.72 14.29
CA ASP A 193 22.64 0.56 14.50
C ASP A 193 22.03 1.70 13.65
N ALA A 194 20.69 1.74 13.58
CA ALA A 194 19.98 2.43 12.52
C ALA A 194 20.01 3.96 12.62
N GLN A 195 20.53 4.50 13.73
CA GLN A 195 20.80 5.92 13.92
C GLN A 195 22.00 6.15 14.87
N SER A 196 22.10 5.35 15.92
CA SER A 196 23.25 5.30 16.82
C SER A 196 23.48 3.86 17.28
N LEU A 197 24.63 3.63 17.90
CA LEU A 197 25.01 2.33 18.44
C LEU A 197 23.89 1.76 19.33
N GLY A 198 23.40 0.57 18.96
CA GLY A 198 22.37 -0.17 19.70
C GLY A 198 20.91 0.28 19.47
N ASN A 199 20.65 1.23 18.57
CA ASN A 199 19.28 1.52 18.12
C ASN A 199 18.86 0.53 17.03
N ASP A 200 18.66 -0.72 17.44
CA ASP A 200 18.31 -1.82 16.56
C ASP A 200 16.80 -1.95 16.40
N MET A 201 16.34 -2.01 15.15
CA MET A 201 14.92 -2.04 14.83
C MET A 201 14.52 -3.36 14.19
N CYS A 202 13.29 -3.78 14.44
CA CYS A 202 12.71 -4.99 13.87
C CYS A 202 11.45 -4.66 13.07
N ILE A 203 11.44 -5.09 11.82
CA ILE A 203 10.37 -4.94 10.85
C ILE A 203 9.80 -6.33 10.57
N TRP A 204 8.54 -6.53 10.93
CA TRP A 204 7.81 -7.76 10.69
C TRP A 204 7.02 -7.62 9.39
N ILE A 205 7.36 -8.42 8.39
CA ILE A 205 6.66 -8.43 7.10
C ILE A 205 5.63 -9.55 7.12
N HIS A 206 4.35 -9.21 7.00
CA HIS A 206 3.26 -10.18 6.90
C HIS A 206 3.24 -10.86 5.52
N SER A 207 2.63 -12.04 5.43
CA SER A 207 2.36 -12.73 4.14
C SER A 207 1.63 -11.83 3.13
N ASN A 208 0.63 -11.07 3.60
CA ASN A 208 -0.10 -10.04 2.82
C ASN A 208 0.69 -8.73 2.60
N ARG A 209 2.01 -8.73 2.81
CA ARG A 209 2.94 -7.61 2.56
C ARG A 209 2.73 -6.34 3.39
N ILE A 210 1.82 -6.32 4.36
CA ILE A 210 1.79 -5.27 5.38
C ILE A 210 3.00 -5.41 6.31
N CYS A 211 3.52 -4.28 6.80
CA CYS A 211 4.69 -4.25 7.67
C CYS A 211 4.29 -3.76 9.06
N MET A 212 4.78 -4.43 10.09
CA MET A 212 4.62 -4.03 11.48
C MET A 212 6.00 -3.68 12.06
N LEU A 213 6.12 -2.48 12.61
CA LEU A 213 7.35 -1.95 13.16
C LEU A 213 7.44 -2.22 14.68
N SER A 214 8.60 -2.64 15.16
CA SER A 214 8.87 -2.91 16.57
C SER A 214 10.34 -2.68 16.91
N LEU A 215 10.69 -2.63 18.19
CA LEU A 215 12.10 -2.63 18.61
C LEU A 215 12.70 -4.03 18.43
N ALA A 216 13.98 -4.10 18.04
CA ALA A 216 14.68 -5.37 18.04
C ALA A 216 15.03 -5.79 19.47
N PRO A 217 15.12 -7.10 19.78
CA PRO A 217 15.52 -7.59 21.10
C PRO A 217 16.86 -7.05 21.61
N SER A 218 17.76 -6.64 20.70
CA SER A 218 19.06 -6.04 21.02
C SER A 218 19.03 -4.53 21.20
N HIS A 219 17.87 -3.89 21.05
CA HIS A 219 17.75 -2.45 21.23
C HIS A 219 18.13 -2.06 22.67
N VAL A 220 18.86 -0.95 22.84
CA VAL A 220 19.37 -0.47 24.15
C VAL A 220 18.26 -0.42 25.22
N ILE A 221 17.08 0.10 24.87
CA ILE A 221 15.91 0.14 25.77
C ILE A 221 15.55 -1.24 26.35
N LEU A 222 15.63 -2.30 25.53
CA LEU A 222 15.30 -3.66 25.95
C LEU A 222 16.47 -4.36 26.64
N GLN A 223 17.71 -4.15 26.16
CA GLN A 223 18.91 -4.77 26.76
C GLN A 223 19.19 -4.24 28.16
N ASP A 224 19.17 -2.92 28.34
CA ASP A 224 19.43 -2.26 29.62
C ASP A 224 18.18 -2.30 30.55
N ASN A 225 17.09 -2.94 30.10
CA ASN A 225 15.79 -2.97 30.78
C ASN A 225 15.30 -1.60 31.26
N LYS A 226 15.58 -0.54 30.47
CA LYS A 226 15.25 0.84 30.85
C LYS A 226 13.77 0.99 31.13
N ASP A 227 13.46 1.84 32.10
CA ASP A 227 12.10 2.19 32.41
C ASP A 227 11.61 3.29 31.47
N ILE A 228 10.58 2.95 30.68
CA ILE A 228 9.98 3.87 29.73
C ILE A 228 8.96 4.72 30.49
N GLN A 229 9.15 6.04 30.45
CA GLN A 229 8.26 7.00 31.08
C GLN A 229 7.07 7.33 30.18
N LYS A 230 7.32 7.61 28.90
CA LYS A 230 6.30 8.00 27.93
C LYS A 230 6.72 7.63 26.52
N VAL A 231 5.75 7.23 25.69
CA VAL A 231 5.90 7.16 24.23
C VAL A 231 5.04 8.26 23.63
N ASP A 232 5.64 9.11 22.80
CA ASP A 232 4.95 10.21 22.14
C ASP A 232 4.94 10.01 20.62
N PHE A 233 3.74 10.02 20.03
CA PHE A 233 3.54 9.93 18.59
C PHE A 233 3.44 11.29 17.90
N LYS A 234 3.52 12.39 18.67
CA LYS A 234 3.64 13.74 18.14
C LYS A 234 5.09 14.00 17.71
N VAL A 235 5.32 13.88 16.41
CA VAL A 235 6.65 14.02 15.80
C VAL A 235 7.08 15.48 15.69
N SER A 236 6.14 16.38 15.41
CA SER A 236 6.37 17.83 15.38
C SER A 236 5.10 18.58 15.74
N ASP A 237 5.19 19.90 15.94
CA ASP A 237 4.02 20.74 16.25
C ASP A 237 2.92 20.70 15.20
N LYS A 238 3.29 20.38 13.95
CA LYS A 238 2.37 20.28 12.81
C LYS A 238 2.00 18.84 12.45
N LEU A 239 2.66 17.84 13.04
CA LEU A 239 2.52 16.45 12.61
C LEU A 239 2.41 15.52 13.82
N ASP A 240 1.18 15.08 14.05
CA ASP A 240 0.85 14.02 14.98
C ASP A 240 0.48 12.75 14.20
N ARG A 241 1.15 11.64 14.54
CA ARG A 241 0.90 10.33 13.91
C ARG A 241 -0.33 9.63 14.49
N SER A 242 -0.78 10.01 15.69
CA SER A 242 -2.01 9.48 16.32
C SER A 242 -3.27 9.96 15.61
N LEU A 243 -3.27 11.19 15.09
CA LEU A 243 -4.42 11.78 14.37
C LEU A 243 -4.57 11.27 12.92
N ASN A 244 -3.98 10.12 12.59
CA ASN A 244 -3.98 9.56 11.25
C ASN A 244 -5.38 9.00 10.88
N LYS A 245 -6.08 9.67 9.97
CA LYS A 245 -7.42 9.26 9.50
C LYS A 245 -7.32 8.44 8.21
N VAL A 246 -7.21 7.12 8.36
CA VAL A 246 -7.15 6.19 7.23
C VAL A 246 -8.54 5.64 6.90
N SER A 247 -8.96 5.73 5.63
CA SER A 247 -10.26 5.22 5.20
C SER A 247 -10.22 4.51 3.83
N GLY A 248 -11.17 3.60 3.62
CA GLY A 248 -11.37 2.90 2.35
C GLY A 248 -10.28 1.87 1.97
N LYS A 249 -10.52 1.15 0.87
CA LYS A 249 -9.62 0.10 0.36
C LYS A 249 -8.24 0.65 -0.02
N SER A 250 -8.20 1.83 -0.63
CA SER A 250 -6.96 2.49 -1.07
C SER A 250 -6.20 3.22 0.04
N LYS A 251 -6.67 3.11 1.30
CA LYS A 251 -6.11 3.79 2.48
C LYS A 251 -5.99 5.30 2.23
N HIS A 252 -7.08 5.93 1.81
CA HIS A 252 -7.16 7.37 1.59
C HIS A 252 -7.07 8.10 2.94
N GLY A 253 -6.35 9.24 2.96
CA GLY A 253 -6.09 10.01 4.17
C GLY A 253 -4.91 9.50 5.02
N ALA A 254 -4.34 8.34 4.68
CA ALA A 254 -3.15 7.83 5.35
C ALA A 254 -1.94 8.73 5.11
N GLN A 255 -1.24 9.04 6.20
CA GLN A 255 -0.02 9.83 6.14
C GLN A 255 1.09 9.06 5.39
N PRO A 256 1.72 9.66 4.36
CA PRO A 256 2.85 9.04 3.70
C PRO A 256 4.08 9.03 4.63
N LEU A 257 4.83 7.95 4.57
CA LEU A 257 6.06 7.71 5.32
C LEU A 257 7.21 7.44 4.37
N GLN A 258 8.35 8.04 4.69
CA GLN A 258 9.64 7.84 4.03
C GLN A 258 10.58 7.08 4.97
N THR A 259 11.68 6.56 4.44
CA THR A 259 12.69 5.80 5.18
C THR A 259 13.19 6.54 6.44
N ASN A 260 13.38 7.86 6.36
CA ASN A 260 13.89 8.67 7.46
C ASN A 260 12.79 9.38 8.27
N SER A 261 11.51 9.08 8.01
CA SER A 261 10.41 9.67 8.76
C SER A 261 10.42 9.18 10.21
N ASN A 262 10.36 10.11 11.15
CA ASN A 262 10.15 9.81 12.57
C ASN A 262 8.71 9.32 12.77
N ILE A 263 8.58 8.27 13.59
CA ILE A 263 7.30 7.62 13.94
C ILE A 263 6.88 8.03 15.35
N CYS A 264 7.78 7.87 16.32
CA CYS A 264 7.53 8.21 17.71
C CYS A 264 8.84 8.58 18.42
N THR A 265 8.68 9.20 19.58
CA THR A 265 9.74 9.56 20.49
C THR A 265 9.50 8.86 21.82
N ILE A 266 10.49 8.09 22.29
CA ILE A 266 10.41 7.33 23.53
C ILE A 266 11.24 8.04 24.59
N LEU A 267 10.61 8.47 25.67
CA LEU A 267 11.25 9.08 26.83
C LEU A 267 11.43 8.04 27.94
N CYS A 268 12.67 7.83 28.38
CA CYS A 268 13.00 6.97 29.51
C CYS A 268 13.06 7.78 30.81
N LYS A 269 12.86 7.13 31.96
CA LYS A 269 12.97 7.77 33.28
C LYS A 269 14.36 8.35 33.55
N ASP A 270 15.39 7.81 32.89
CA ASP A 270 16.77 8.30 32.96
C ASP A 270 16.99 9.65 32.27
N GLY A 271 15.93 10.26 31.71
CA GLY A 271 15.98 11.50 30.93
C GLY A 271 16.43 11.30 29.48
N GLN A 272 16.86 10.09 29.11
CA GLN A 272 17.26 9.76 27.74
C GLN A 272 16.04 9.67 26.82
N THR A 273 16.17 10.26 25.63
CA THR A 273 15.12 10.31 24.61
C THR A 273 15.57 9.61 23.33
N TYR A 274 14.75 8.69 22.83
CA TYR A 274 15.01 7.92 21.62
C TYR A 274 13.99 8.25 20.54
N VAL A 275 14.46 8.74 19.39
CA VAL A 275 13.60 9.01 18.24
C VAL A 275 13.61 7.81 17.32
N ILE A 276 12.45 7.19 17.10
CA ILE A 276 12.30 6.01 16.27
C ILE A 276 11.88 6.38 14.85
N LYS A 277 12.61 5.86 13.86
CA LYS A 277 12.35 6.07 12.43
C LYS A 277 11.69 4.86 11.77
N CYS A 278 11.06 5.10 10.62
CA CYS A 278 10.27 4.12 9.87
C CYS A 278 11.12 3.07 9.11
N TYR A 279 12.20 3.51 8.47
CA TYR A 279 13.09 2.71 7.61
C TYR A 279 12.45 2.04 6.39
N ILE A 280 11.15 2.22 6.17
CA ILE A 280 10.39 1.72 5.03
C ILE A 280 9.61 2.88 4.41
N VAL A 281 9.47 2.86 3.09
CA VAL A 281 8.61 3.81 2.35
C VAL A 281 7.20 3.22 2.21
N GLY A 282 6.18 3.96 2.64
CA GLY A 282 4.81 3.47 2.63
C GLY A 282 3.78 4.47 3.13
N LYS A 283 2.58 3.97 3.43
CA LYS A 283 1.49 4.71 4.07
C LYS A 283 1.32 4.21 5.50
N LEU A 284 1.24 5.11 6.46
CA LEU A 284 0.93 4.77 7.85
C LEU A 284 -0.52 4.28 7.94
N VAL A 285 -0.72 3.05 8.41
CA VAL A 285 -2.06 2.48 8.61
C VAL A 285 -2.53 2.76 10.03
N GLU A 286 -1.67 2.46 11.01
CA GLU A 286 -2.03 2.52 12.43
C GLU A 286 -0.78 2.80 13.27
N VAL A 287 -0.95 3.50 14.39
CA VAL A 287 0.03 3.60 15.47
C VAL A 287 -0.56 2.97 16.73
N ASN A 288 0.29 2.39 17.57
CA ASN A 288 -0.17 1.76 18.81
C ASN A 288 -0.42 2.81 19.90
N GLU A 289 -1.63 3.38 19.92
CA GLU A 289 -2.05 4.39 20.89
C GLU A 289 -1.98 3.89 22.35
N ALA A 290 -2.11 2.59 22.57
CA ALA A 290 -2.00 1.99 23.90
C ALA A 290 -0.62 2.18 24.53
N LEU A 291 0.43 2.49 23.75
CA LEU A 291 1.75 2.84 24.28
C LEU A 291 1.79 4.21 24.96
N SER A 292 0.87 5.12 24.60
CA SER A 292 0.74 6.42 25.28
C SER A 292 0.19 6.24 26.70
N GLU A 293 -0.68 5.26 26.89
CA GLU A 293 -1.26 4.92 28.20
C GLU A 293 -0.34 3.99 29.01
N ASN A 294 0.19 2.95 28.36
CA ASN A 294 0.97 1.89 28.99
C ASN A 294 2.30 1.66 28.24
N PRO A 295 3.32 2.51 28.48
CA PRO A 295 4.58 2.47 27.73
C PRO A 295 5.39 1.17 27.96
N GLN A 296 5.16 0.46 29.06
CA GLN A 296 5.82 -0.81 29.38
C GLN A 296 5.40 -1.95 28.43
N LEU A 297 4.31 -1.80 27.66
CA LEU A 297 3.92 -2.76 26.62
C LEU A 297 5.00 -2.92 25.55
N LEU A 298 5.84 -1.90 25.32
CA LEU A 298 6.92 -1.95 24.34
C LEU A 298 7.97 -3.03 24.62
N LYS A 299 8.07 -3.50 25.88
CA LYS A 299 8.95 -4.61 26.27
C LYS A 299 8.40 -5.99 25.87
N LYS A 300 7.10 -6.07 25.54
CA LYS A 300 6.44 -7.33 25.16
C LYS A 300 6.61 -7.62 23.67
N LEU A 301 6.27 -8.84 23.27
CA LEU A 301 6.25 -9.21 21.87
C LEU A 301 5.14 -8.44 21.10
N PRO A 302 5.29 -8.27 19.77
CA PRO A 302 4.32 -7.53 18.97
C PRO A 302 2.88 -8.03 19.10
N HIS A 303 2.67 -9.36 19.14
CA HIS A 303 1.33 -9.95 19.32
C HIS A 303 0.70 -9.70 20.71
N LYS A 304 1.50 -9.26 21.70
CA LYS A 304 1.02 -8.84 23.03
C LYS A 304 0.92 -7.31 23.17
N GLY A 305 0.96 -6.59 22.06
CA GLY A 305 0.87 -5.12 22.03
C GLY A 305 2.22 -4.40 22.06
N GLY A 306 3.34 -5.09 21.81
CA GLY A 306 4.68 -4.48 21.76
C GLY A 306 5.10 -3.92 20.39
N TYR A 307 4.14 -3.63 19.50
CA TYR A 307 4.42 -3.00 18.21
C TYR A 307 4.28 -1.47 18.30
N LEU A 308 4.94 -0.75 17.40
CA LEU A 308 4.92 0.71 17.34
C LEU A 308 3.91 1.22 16.32
N ALA A 309 3.96 0.68 15.11
CA ALA A 309 3.14 1.12 13.99
C ALA A 309 2.93 0.01 12.96
N ILE A 310 1.83 0.10 12.22
CA ILE A 310 1.52 -0.73 11.07
C ILE A 310 1.58 0.14 9.82
N ILE A 311 2.31 -0.32 8.82
CA ILE A 311 2.64 0.41 7.60
C ILE A 311 2.25 -0.43 6.40
N LEU A 312 1.61 0.19 5.41
CA LEU A 312 1.39 -0.38 4.10
C LEU A 312 2.53 0.08 3.18
N PRO A 313 3.53 -0.77 2.90
CA PRO A 313 4.68 -0.38 2.09
C PRO A 313 4.31 -0.27 0.62
N ASN A 314 5.12 0.48 -0.13
CA ASN A 314 5.14 0.34 -1.58
C ASN A 314 5.93 -0.93 -1.96
N ILE A 315 5.31 -1.80 -2.76
CA ILE A 315 5.85 -3.14 -3.10
C ILE A 315 7.26 -3.06 -3.68
N LYS A 316 7.53 -2.11 -4.60
CA LYS A 316 8.86 -1.95 -5.23
C LYS A 316 9.93 -1.64 -4.17
N PHE A 317 9.64 -0.71 -3.27
CA PHE A 317 10.56 -0.33 -2.20
C PHE A 317 10.71 -1.40 -1.13
N LEU A 318 9.69 -2.23 -0.91
CA LEU A 318 9.75 -3.35 0.03
C LEU A 318 10.72 -4.43 -0.44
N GLU A 319 10.70 -4.79 -1.72
CA GLU A 319 11.63 -5.79 -2.26
C GLU A 319 13.08 -5.27 -2.20
N ASN A 320 13.29 -4.00 -2.57
CA ASN A 320 14.60 -3.35 -2.40
C ASN A 320 15.06 -3.35 -0.92
N PHE A 321 14.13 -3.12 0.01
CA PHE A 321 14.43 -3.17 1.44
C PHE A 321 14.86 -4.56 1.90
N LYS A 322 14.20 -5.63 1.44
CA LYS A 322 14.57 -7.02 1.77
C LYS A 322 15.94 -7.42 1.21
N GLN A 323 16.26 -6.95 0.02
CA GLN A 323 17.52 -7.25 -0.66
C GLN A 323 18.68 -6.36 -0.18
N SER A 324 18.38 -5.25 0.52
CA SER A 324 19.39 -4.34 1.04
C SER A 324 20.35 -5.06 1.97
N VAL A 325 21.65 -4.84 1.77
CA VAL A 325 22.73 -5.34 2.64
C VAL A 325 22.59 -4.84 4.07
N SER A 326 21.95 -3.68 4.26
CA SER A 326 21.69 -3.10 5.59
C SER A 326 20.59 -3.82 6.38
N THR A 327 19.81 -4.68 5.71
CA THR A 327 18.71 -5.44 6.30
C THR A 327 19.17 -6.87 6.57
N LEU A 328 19.01 -7.33 7.80
CA LEU A 328 19.39 -8.67 8.22
C LEU A 328 18.15 -9.57 8.36
N THR A 329 18.26 -10.80 7.90
CA THR A 329 17.31 -11.86 8.24
C THR A 329 17.53 -12.32 9.68
N HIS A 330 16.53 -12.99 10.27
CA HIS A 330 16.61 -13.46 11.66
C HIS A 330 17.89 -14.25 11.98
N ASN A 331 18.26 -15.21 11.13
CA ASN A 331 19.45 -16.03 11.37
C ASN A 331 20.74 -15.19 11.36
N LYS A 332 20.90 -14.31 10.36
CA LYS A 332 22.05 -13.40 10.26
C LYS A 332 22.11 -12.44 11.45
N TYR A 333 20.96 -11.96 11.90
CA TYR A 333 20.86 -11.10 13.08
C TYR A 333 21.35 -11.81 14.35
N ILE A 334 20.90 -13.04 14.60
CA ILE A 334 21.32 -13.82 15.77
C ILE A 334 22.84 -14.09 15.73
N GLU A 335 23.39 -14.45 14.56
CA GLU A 335 24.84 -14.60 14.40
C GLU A 335 25.60 -13.30 14.68
N HIS A 336 25.11 -12.18 14.18
CA HIS A 336 25.72 -10.87 14.40
C HIS A 336 25.72 -10.49 15.89
N ILE A 337 24.64 -10.79 16.63
CA ILE A 337 24.58 -10.59 18.08
C ILE A 337 25.57 -11.48 18.81
N LYS A 338 25.66 -12.76 18.45
CA LYS A 338 26.64 -13.69 19.05
C LYS A 338 28.07 -13.17 18.84
N LYS A 339 28.39 -12.70 17.63
CA LYS A 339 29.69 -12.09 17.32
C LYS A 339 29.97 -10.81 18.13
N LYS A 340 28.97 -9.94 18.31
CA LYS A 340 29.11 -8.73 19.17
C LYS A 340 29.41 -9.12 20.62
N LYS A 341 28.70 -10.10 21.18
CA LYS A 341 28.94 -10.58 22.55
C LYS A 341 30.33 -11.18 22.74
N ASN A 342 30.78 -11.99 21.78
CA ASN A 342 32.11 -12.63 21.83
C ASN A 342 33.28 -11.64 21.68
N LYS A 343 33.04 -10.42 21.17
CA LYS A 343 34.06 -9.35 21.07
C LYS A 343 34.12 -8.47 22.33
N GLN A 344 33.11 -8.57 23.19
CA GLN A 344 33.01 -7.80 24.44
C GLN A 344 33.42 -8.62 25.68
N GLN A 345 33.57 -9.94 25.53
CA GLN A 345 34.34 -10.81 26.42
C GLN A 345 35.79 -10.83 25.97
#